data_AF-A0A6M0C8A1-F1
#
_entry.id   AF-A0A6M0C8A1-F1
#
_cell.length_a   1.000
_cell.length_b   1.000
_cell.length_c   1.000
_cell.angle_alpha   90.00
_cell.angle_beta   90.00
_cell.angle_gamma   90.00
#
_symmetry.space_group_name_H-M   'P 1'
#
loop_
_entity.id
_entity.type
_entity.pdbx_description
1 polymer ?
#
loop_
_entity_poly.entity_id
_entity_poly.type
_entity_poly.pdbx_seq_one_letter_code
_entity_poly.pdbx_strand_id
1 'polypeptide(L)'
;MPYNISPRFLEKLAVHISKNFLNLPGVRVPLILGIHGRKGEGKTFQCQLVFEKMGFEPVSISGGELESPDAGDPSRLIRLRYREASEQIKVRGEMCALFINDLDAGAGRFDAGTQ
;
A
#
# COMPACT_ATOMS: atom_id res chain seq x y z
N MET A 1 -14.13 -17.35 12.93
CA MET A 1 -14.43 -17.83 11.56
C MET A 1 -13.23 -17.53 10.70
N PRO A 2 -12.78 -18.43 9.79
CA PRO A 2 -11.72 -18.08 8.87
C PRO A 2 -12.23 -16.99 7.91
N TYR A 3 -11.51 -15.87 7.82
CA TYR A 3 -11.82 -14.82 6.86
C TYR A 3 -11.50 -15.31 5.44
N ASN A 4 -12.36 -15.02 4.48
CA ASN A 4 -12.17 -15.42 3.09
C ASN A 4 -11.48 -14.31 2.29
N ILE A 5 -10.38 -14.63 1.61
CA ILE A 5 -9.68 -13.73 0.70
C ILE A 5 -10.19 -13.98 -0.72
N SER A 6 -10.58 -12.94 -1.44
CA SER A 6 -10.99 -13.09 -2.83
C SER A 6 -9.82 -13.62 -3.66
N PRO A 7 -9.96 -14.74 -4.41
CA PRO A 7 -8.85 -15.33 -5.15
C PRO A 7 -8.18 -14.36 -6.12
N ARG A 8 -8.98 -13.57 -6.83
CA ARG A 8 -8.48 -12.54 -7.77
C ARG A 8 -7.72 -11.43 -7.04
N PHE A 9 -8.15 -11.06 -5.83
CA PHE A 9 -7.49 -10.03 -5.03
C PHE A 9 -6.13 -10.53 -4.54
N LEU A 10 -6.11 -11.75 -3.98
CA LEU A 10 -4.90 -12.44 -3.55
C LEU A 10 -3.89 -12.53 -4.69
N GLU A 11 -4.32 -13.05 -5.85
CA GLU A 11 -3.45 -13.21 -7.01
C GLU A 11 -2.87 -11.87 -7.46
N LYS A 12 -3.71 -10.84 -7.59
CA LYS A 12 -3.25 -9.53 -8.07
C LYS A 12 -2.21 -8.91 -7.14
N LEU A 13 -2.46 -8.94 -5.83
CA LEU A 13 -1.59 -8.33 -4.84
C LEU A 13 -0.29 -9.15 -4.65
N ALA A 14 -0.40 -10.47 -4.52
CA ALA A 14 0.76 -11.33 -4.37
C ALA A 14 1.70 -11.27 -5.59
N VAL A 15 1.15 -11.32 -6.81
CA VAL A 15 1.95 -11.20 -8.04
C VAL A 15 2.66 -9.83 -8.12
N HIS A 16 1.98 -8.75 -7.73
CA HIS A 16 2.60 -7.41 -7.71
C HIS A 16 3.79 -7.35 -6.75
N ILE A 17 3.60 -7.84 -5.51
CA ILE A 17 4.65 -7.86 -4.49
C ILE A 17 5.81 -8.73 -4.98
N SER A 18 5.56 -10.00 -5.31
CA SER A 18 6.61 -10.93 -5.71
C SER A 18 7.41 -10.46 -6.92
N LYS A 19 6.75 -9.86 -7.94
CA LYS A 19 7.46 -9.33 -9.11
C LYS A 19 8.47 -8.23 -8.77
N ASN A 20 8.21 -7.42 -7.74
CA ASN A 20 9.13 -6.35 -7.32
C ASN A 20 10.38 -6.89 -6.60
N PHE A 21 10.38 -8.15 -6.16
CA PHE A 21 11.55 -8.81 -5.57
C PHE A 21 12.29 -9.74 -6.54
N LEU A 22 11.80 -9.90 -7.76
CA LEU A 22 12.42 -10.73 -8.80
C LEU A 22 13.17 -9.87 -9.81
N ASN A 23 14.34 -10.32 -10.24
CA ASN A 23 15.05 -9.72 -11.38
C ASN A 23 14.56 -10.37 -12.68
N LEU A 24 13.62 -9.72 -13.37
CA LEU A 24 13.00 -10.22 -14.60
C LEU A 24 13.59 -9.48 -15.82
N PRO A 25 14.58 -10.07 -16.55
CA PRO A 25 15.24 -9.39 -17.65
C PRO A 25 14.24 -9.06 -18.77
N GLY A 26 14.31 -7.83 -19.30
CA GLY A 26 13.43 -7.34 -20.35
C GLY A 26 12.00 -6.99 -19.90
N VAL A 27 11.69 -7.12 -18.60
CA VAL A 27 10.36 -6.82 -18.05
C VAL A 27 10.43 -5.61 -17.13
N ARG A 28 9.71 -4.54 -17.47
CA ARG A 28 9.51 -3.40 -16.56
C ARG A 28 8.39 -3.74 -15.56
N VAL A 29 8.71 -3.75 -14.27
CA VAL A 29 7.75 -4.00 -13.19
C VAL A 29 7.25 -2.66 -12.61
N PRO A 30 5.93 -2.45 -12.47
CA PRO A 30 5.41 -1.27 -11.78
C PRO A 30 5.68 -1.36 -10.28
N LEU A 31 6.20 -0.29 -9.69
CA LEU A 31 6.48 -0.23 -8.25
C LEU A 31 5.20 -0.03 -7.42
N ILE A 32 4.26 0.75 -7.94
CA ILE A 32 3.03 1.15 -7.24
C ILE A 32 1.84 0.37 -7.78
N LEU A 33 1.02 -0.19 -6.88
CA LEU A 33 -0.28 -0.77 -7.18
C LEU A 33 -1.39 0.07 -6.54
N GLY A 34 -2.22 0.71 -7.38
CA GLY A 34 -3.42 1.41 -6.92
C GLY A 34 -4.61 0.46 -6.81
N ILE A 35 -5.23 0.39 -5.63
CA ILE A 35 -6.44 -0.40 -5.38
C ILE A 35 -7.59 0.57 -5.09
N HIS A 36 -8.56 0.64 -6.00
CA HIS A 36 -9.71 1.54 -5.90
C HIS A 36 -11.03 0.77 -5.96
N GLY A 37 -12.11 1.39 -5.48
CA GLY A 37 -13.44 0.78 -5.40
C GLY A 37 -14.31 1.47 -4.36
N ARG A 38 -15.58 1.06 -4.24
CA ARG A 38 -16.54 1.67 -3.30
C ARG A 38 -16.09 1.51 -1.84
N LYS A 39 -16.58 2.39 -0.96
CA LYS A 39 -16.42 2.26 0.49
C LYS A 39 -17.18 1.00 0.96
N GLY A 40 -16.60 0.26 1.89
CA GLY A 40 -17.20 -0.96 2.43
C GLY A 40 -16.88 -2.26 1.68
N GLU A 41 -16.21 -2.21 0.53
CA GLU A 41 -15.82 -3.40 -0.27
C GLU A 41 -14.63 -4.19 0.31
N GLY A 42 -14.16 -3.84 1.52
CA GLY A 42 -13.09 -4.57 2.20
C GLY A 42 -11.70 -4.44 1.58
N LYS A 43 -11.40 -3.40 0.79
CA LYS A 43 -10.08 -3.20 0.14
C LYS A 43 -8.91 -3.30 1.14
N THR A 44 -8.92 -2.46 2.17
CA THR A 44 -7.88 -2.42 3.22
C THR A 44 -7.80 -3.74 3.99
N PHE A 45 -8.96 -4.32 4.30
CA PHE A 45 -9.05 -5.58 5.04
C PHE A 45 -8.48 -6.76 4.23
N GLN A 46 -8.81 -6.85 2.94
CA GLN A 46 -8.24 -7.86 2.03
C GLN A 46 -6.72 -7.72 1.90
N CYS A 47 -6.18 -6.49 1.84
CA CYS A 47 -4.72 -6.28 1.85
C CYS A 47 -4.07 -6.88 3.11
N GLN A 48 -4.62 -6.58 4.29
CA GLN A 48 -4.11 -7.09 5.57
C GLN A 48 -4.08 -8.63 5.60
N LEU A 49 -5.17 -9.27 5.18
CA LEU A 49 -5.23 -10.74 5.10
C LEU A 49 -4.20 -11.31 4.11
N VAL A 50 -3.93 -10.62 3.00
CA VAL A 50 -2.90 -11.05 2.04
C VAL A 50 -1.49 -10.90 2.64
N PHE A 51 -1.19 -9.80 3.33
CA PHE A 51 0.10 -9.61 3.99
C PHE A 51 0.35 -10.66 5.07
N GLU A 52 -0.67 -10.92 5.91
CA GLU A 52 -0.65 -11.99 6.91
C GLU A 52 -0.41 -13.35 6.25
N LYS A 53 -1.13 -13.66 5.16
CA LYS A 53 -0.96 -14.90 4.40
C LYS A 53 0.41 -15.03 3.72
N MET A 54 1.01 -13.92 3.32
CA MET A 54 2.36 -13.87 2.75
C MET A 54 3.46 -13.81 3.81
N GLY A 55 3.10 -13.71 5.09
CA GLY A 55 4.02 -13.79 6.21
C GLY A 55 4.87 -12.54 6.43
N PHE A 56 4.37 -11.34 6.12
CA PHE A 56 5.10 -10.11 6.40
C PHE A 56 4.20 -8.98 6.91
N GLU A 57 4.82 -8.04 7.64
CA GLU A 57 4.16 -6.83 8.13
C GLU A 57 4.52 -5.63 7.23
N PRO A 58 3.54 -4.89 6.68
CA PRO A 58 3.82 -3.71 5.88
C PRO A 58 4.16 -2.51 6.75
N VAL A 59 5.00 -1.61 6.24
CA VAL A 59 5.09 -0.25 6.79
C VAL A 59 3.88 0.53 6.30
N SER A 60 3.05 1.00 7.23
CA SER A 60 1.78 1.67 6.88
C SER A 60 1.85 3.19 7.02
N ILE A 61 1.14 3.89 6.15
CA ILE A 61 0.85 5.33 6.26
C ILE A 61 -0.67 5.49 6.12
N SER A 62 -1.29 6.22 7.02
CA SER A 62 -2.70 6.62 6.85
C SER A 62 -2.85 7.84 5.95
N GLY A 63 -3.96 7.95 5.21
CA GLY A 63 -4.26 9.12 4.38
C GLY A 63 -4.18 10.44 5.15
N GLY A 64 -4.69 10.45 6.39
CA GLY A 64 -4.64 11.62 7.27
C GLY A 64 -3.21 12.03 7.69
N GLU A 65 -2.25 11.10 7.75
CA GLU A 65 -0.83 11.45 8.00
C GLU A 65 -0.19 12.21 6.82
N LEU A 66 -0.81 12.16 5.64
CA LEU A 66 -0.36 12.89 4.45
C LEU A 66 -1.04 14.26 4.31
N GLU A 67 -1.99 14.59 5.19
CA GLU A 67 -2.71 15.86 5.22
C GLU A 67 -2.03 16.85 6.18
N SER A 68 -0.81 17.28 5.83
CA SER A 68 -0.13 18.37 6.55
C SER A 68 -0.28 19.70 5.78
N PRO A 69 -0.59 20.81 6.47
CA PRO A 69 -0.56 22.14 5.86
C PRO A 69 0.87 22.61 5.57
N ASP A 70 1.89 21.99 6.19
CA ASP A 70 3.29 22.38 6.04
C ASP A 70 3.88 21.81 4.74
N ALA A 71 4.40 22.71 3.91
CA ALA A 71 4.96 22.35 2.61
C ALA A 71 6.14 21.37 2.77
N GLY A 72 6.00 20.20 2.14
CA GLY A 72 7.08 19.21 2.03
C GLY A 72 7.09 18.11 3.08
N ASP A 73 6.33 18.25 4.16
CA ASP A 73 6.24 17.22 5.21
C ASP A 73 5.63 15.89 4.73
N PRO A 74 4.54 15.87 3.93
CA PRO A 74 4.00 14.62 3.40
C PRO A 74 5.02 13.85 2.54
N SER A 75 5.80 14.59 1.74
CA SER A 75 6.86 14.02 0.92
C SER A 75 8.02 13.46 1.76
N ARG A 76 8.36 14.14 2.86
CA ARG A 76 9.38 13.68 3.81
C ARG A 76 8.94 12.41 4.51
N LEU A 77 7.68 12.33 4.93
CA LEU A 77 7.10 11.16 5.58
C LEU A 77 7.15 9.94 4.65
N ILE A 78 6.70 10.06 3.40
CA ILE A 78 6.74 8.96 2.42
C ILE A 78 8.17 8.44 2.27
N ARG A 79 9.16 9.33 2.12
CA ARG A 79 10.58 8.93 2.01
C ARG A 79 11.10 8.23 3.25
N LEU A 80 10.72 8.70 4.44
CA LEU A 80 11.13 8.09 5.71
C LEU A 80 10.59 6.66 5.82
N ARG A 81 9.29 6.48 5.59
CA ARG A 81 8.62 5.18 5.67
C ARG A 81 9.06 4.21 4.58
N TYR A 82 9.36 4.71 3.38
CA TYR A 82 9.94 3.89 2.32
C TYR A 82 11.32 3.35 2.72
N ARG A 83 12.17 4.18 3.36
CA ARG A 83 13.47 3.72 3.88
C ARG A 83 13.30 2.74 5.03
N GLU A 84 12.33 2.95 5.91
CA GLU A 84 11.98 2.02 6.98
C GLU A 84 11.62 0.63 6.42
N ALA A 85 10.76 0.57 5.40
CA ALA A 85 10.40 -0.69 4.73
C ALA A 85 11.62 -1.36 4.08
N SER A 86 12.48 -0.58 3.43
CA SER A 86 13.72 -1.09 2.85
C SER A 86 14.68 -1.67 3.89
N GLU A 87 14.73 -1.08 5.08
CA GLU A 87 15.60 -1.56 6.16
C GLU A 87 15.04 -2.86 6.77
N GLN A 88 13.72 -2.97 6.92
CA GLN A 88 13.08 -4.21 7.36
C GLN A 88 13.43 -5.38 6.44
N ILE A 89 13.41 -5.17 5.11
CA ILE A 89 13.80 -6.20 4.13
C ILE A 89 15.26 -6.66 4.38
N LYS A 90 16.18 -5.72 4.60
CA LYS A 90 17.60 -6.03 4.81
C LYS A 90 17.86 -6.75 6.13
N VAL A 91 17.21 -6.33 7.21
CA VAL A 91 17.46 -6.83 8.56
C VAL A 91 16.75 -8.15 8.82
N ARG A 92 15.48 -8.27 8.40
CA ARG A 92 14.66 -9.46 8.65
C ARG A 92 14.81 -10.53 7.56
N GLY A 93 15.22 -10.16 6.35
CA GLY A 93 15.32 -11.08 5.22
C GLY A 93 13.96 -11.51 4.65
N GLU A 94 12.89 -10.78 4.97
CA GLU A 94 11.52 -11.04 4.53
C GLU A 94 11.07 -9.98 3.52
N MET A 95 10.04 -10.30 2.72
CA MET A 95 9.38 -9.29 1.88
C MET A 95 8.77 -8.19 2.78
N CYS A 96 8.71 -6.97 2.28
CA CYS A 96 7.97 -5.87 2.93
C CYS A 96 7.37 -4.96 1.85
N ALA A 97 6.36 -4.19 2.23
CA ALA A 97 5.73 -3.19 1.37
C ALA A 97 5.45 -1.91 2.16
N LEU A 98 5.50 -0.77 1.47
CA LEU A 98 4.91 0.47 1.95
C LEU A 98 3.42 0.47 1.59
N PHE A 99 2.54 0.45 2.58
CA PHE A 99 1.09 0.43 2.41
C PHE A 99 0.48 1.78 2.81
N ILE A 100 -0.01 2.53 1.83
CA ILE A 100 -0.70 3.80 2.07
C ILE A 100 -2.21 3.52 1.98
N ASN A 101 -2.93 3.69 3.08
CA ASN A 101 -4.38 3.51 3.12
C ASN A 101 -5.12 4.84 3.00
N ASP A 102 -6.42 4.78 2.65
CA ASP A 102 -7.36 5.90 2.73
C ASP A 102 -6.87 7.22 2.08
N LEU A 103 -6.11 7.13 0.99
CA LEU A 103 -5.59 8.26 0.22
C LEU A 103 -6.72 9.16 -0.36
N ASP A 104 -7.95 8.65 -0.39
CA ASP A 104 -9.14 9.37 -0.85
C ASP A 104 -9.51 10.56 0.05
N ALA A 105 -8.97 10.66 1.28
CA ALA A 105 -9.19 11.80 2.17
C ALA A 105 -8.48 13.10 1.70
N GLY A 106 -7.36 13.00 0.98
CA GLY A 106 -6.53 14.16 0.60
C GLY A 106 -6.46 14.50 -0.90
N ALA A 107 -6.89 13.61 -1.80
CA ALA A 107 -6.69 13.78 -3.25
C ALA A 107 -7.93 14.29 -4.02
N GLY A 108 -9.11 14.29 -3.39
CA GLY A 108 -10.35 14.82 -3.97
C GLY A 108 -10.71 16.14 -3.32
N ARG A 109 -10.75 17.24 -4.08
CA ARG A 109 -11.44 18.46 -3.64
C ARG A 109 -12.89 18.10 -3.28
N PHE A 110 -13.21 18.00 -1.99
CA PHE A 110 -14.58 17.88 -1.52
C PHE A 110 -15.29 19.24 -1.36
N ASP A 111 -14.59 20.36 -1.59
CA ASP A 111 -15.18 21.71 -1.55
C ASP A 111 -15.07 22.41 -2.91
N ALA A 112 -15.95 22.05 -3.84
CA ALA A 112 -16.43 22.93 -4.91
C ALA A 112 -17.61 22.25 -5.62
N GLY A 113 -18.78 22.25 -4.98
CA GLY A 113 -19.97 21.64 -5.57
C GLY A 113 -21.25 21.87 -4.78
N THR A 114 -21.80 23.09 -4.89
CA THR A 114 -23.24 23.41 -4.79
C THR A 114 -23.95 23.13 -3.45
N GLN A 115 -24.11 24.16 -2.62
CA GLN A 115 -25.33 25.00 -2.57
C GLN A 115 -24.98 26.41 -2.11
#